data_AF-A0A413RQD4-F1
#
_entry.id   AF-A0A413RQD4-F1
#
_cell.length_a   1.000
_cell.length_b   1.000
_cell.length_c   1.000
_cell.angle_alpha   90.00
_cell.angle_beta   90.00
_cell.angle_gamma   90.00
#
_symmetry.space_group_name_H-M   'P 1'
#
loop_
_entity.id
_entity.type
_entity.pdbx_description
1 polymer ?
#
loop_
_entity_poly.entity_id
_entity_poly.type
_entity_poly.pdbx_seq_one_letter_code
_entity_poly.pdbx_strand_id
1 'polypeptide(L)'
;MTALTALCVTVLLAGCSSGSPDAAPTVPVARVAEAADCMAPQVLAALDLTPAPGTAATVPSSAVPHVDAPDPGRVPSTFVAVSAVECTPGGTLVDTAGTWSSVRARRLDGDTAALEAALALGSASASSQDCAPSASARLDLWLVDALGRAVRVWVPDETCAGGPRTEVTAALDALEVTDSTTYPVGLLEPAPAPSP
;
A
#
# COMPACT_ATOMS: atom_id res chain seq x y z
N MET A 1 55.87 -20.31 63.95
CA MET A 1 56.31 -19.33 62.93
C MET A 1 55.85 -19.90 61.59
N THR A 2 54.95 -19.34 60.78
CA THR A 2 54.12 -18.13 60.78
C THR A 2 53.08 -18.37 59.67
N ALA A 3 51.84 -17.94 59.86
CA ALA A 3 50.73 -18.06 58.89
C ALA A 3 50.97 -17.22 57.61
N LEU A 4 50.28 -17.51 56.50
CA LEU A 4 49.40 -16.53 55.82
C LEU A 4 48.56 -17.12 54.65
N THR A 5 47.32 -16.66 54.65
CA THR A 5 46.15 -16.82 53.76
C THR A 5 46.32 -16.24 52.35
N ALA A 6 45.64 -16.78 51.34
CA ALA A 6 45.04 -16.05 50.18
C ALA A 6 44.63 -17.04 49.07
N LEU A 7 43.59 -16.88 48.26
CA LEU A 7 42.37 -16.06 48.23
C LEU A 7 41.58 -16.67 47.05
N CYS A 8 40.36 -17.16 47.27
CA CYS A 8 39.49 -17.63 46.20
C CYS A 8 39.09 -16.46 45.29
N VAL A 9 39.35 -16.58 43.98
CA VAL A 9 38.77 -15.67 42.96
C VAL A 9 37.97 -16.51 41.99
N THR A 10 36.69 -16.68 42.28
CA THR A 10 35.67 -17.15 41.34
C THR A 10 35.23 -15.98 40.48
N VAL A 11 35.68 -15.96 39.22
CA VAL A 11 35.20 -15.01 38.20
C VAL A 11 33.82 -15.48 37.75
N LEU A 12 32.76 -14.89 38.32
CA LEU A 12 31.40 -14.95 37.80
C LEU A 12 31.34 -14.01 36.59
N LEU A 13 31.36 -14.57 35.38
CA LEU A 13 31.02 -13.83 34.17
C LEU A 13 29.54 -13.47 34.22
N ALA A 14 29.25 -12.23 34.60
CA ALA A 14 27.95 -11.61 34.43
C ALA A 14 27.65 -11.52 32.93
N GLY A 15 26.75 -12.38 32.44
CA GLY A 15 26.20 -12.27 31.10
C GLY A 15 25.34 -11.02 31.02
N CYS A 16 25.84 -9.96 30.39
CA CYS A 16 25.01 -8.88 29.91
C CYS A 16 24.09 -9.44 28.82
N SER A 17 22.81 -9.70 29.14
CA SER A 17 21.81 -9.89 28.11
C SER A 17 21.60 -8.53 27.44
N SER A 18 22.35 -8.26 26.37
CA SER A 18 22.01 -7.23 25.42
C SER A 18 20.69 -7.66 24.79
N GLY A 19 19.57 -7.22 25.36
CA GLY A 19 18.29 -7.24 24.68
C GLY A 19 18.50 -6.49 23.37
N SER A 20 18.53 -7.22 22.27
CA SER A 20 18.57 -6.60 20.95
C SER A 20 17.28 -5.78 20.84
N PRO A 21 17.35 -4.48 20.47
CA PRO A 21 16.13 -3.78 20.08
C PRO A 21 15.51 -4.60 18.96
N ASP A 22 14.24 -4.99 19.13
CA ASP A 22 13.47 -5.72 18.13
C ASP A 22 13.72 -5.05 16.77
N ALA A 23 14.38 -5.78 15.86
CA ALA A 23 14.58 -5.29 14.51
C ALA A 23 13.19 -5.12 13.90
N ALA A 24 12.81 -3.89 13.61
CA ALA A 24 11.54 -3.60 12.94
C ALA A 24 11.41 -4.52 11.72
N PRO A 25 10.24 -5.16 11.51
CA PRO A 25 10.07 -6.10 10.42
C PRO A 25 10.44 -5.42 9.10
N THR A 26 11.42 -5.99 8.39
CA THR A 26 11.88 -5.47 7.11
C THR A 26 10.82 -5.75 6.06
N VAL A 27 10.30 -4.70 5.41
CA VAL A 27 9.34 -4.84 4.30
C VAL A 27 9.97 -5.72 3.20
N PRO A 28 9.29 -6.79 2.75
CA PRO A 28 9.83 -7.71 1.73
C PRO A 28 9.99 -6.99 0.39
N VAL A 29 10.85 -7.52 -0.48
CA VAL A 29 10.98 -7.01 -1.86
C VAL A 29 9.73 -7.40 -2.66
N ALA A 30 9.14 -6.43 -3.37
CA ALA A 30 7.96 -6.65 -4.21
C ALA A 30 8.28 -7.60 -5.37
N ARG A 31 7.29 -8.41 -5.76
CA ARG A 31 7.38 -9.22 -6.99
C ARG A 31 7.00 -8.37 -8.20
N VAL A 32 7.70 -8.61 -9.32
CA VAL A 32 7.36 -7.99 -10.61
C VAL A 32 6.18 -8.76 -11.22
N ALA A 33 5.10 -8.05 -11.48
CA ALA A 33 3.92 -8.52 -12.22
C ALA A 33 4.00 -8.09 -13.69
N GLU A 34 3.19 -8.73 -14.54
CA GLU A 34 3.12 -8.41 -15.97
C GLU A 34 2.54 -7.02 -16.24
N ALA A 35 1.61 -6.55 -15.41
CA ALA A 35 1.00 -5.23 -15.49
C ALA A 35 0.48 -4.77 -14.12
N ALA A 36 0.22 -3.47 -13.99
CA ALA A 36 -0.53 -2.91 -12.87
C ALA A 36 -2.04 -3.15 -13.08
N ASP A 37 -2.76 -3.53 -12.02
CA ASP A 37 -4.19 -3.80 -12.10
C ASP A 37 -4.93 -3.30 -10.85
N CYS A 38 -5.60 -2.15 -10.98
CA CYS A 38 -6.39 -1.57 -9.89
C CYS A 38 -7.69 -2.34 -9.58
N MET A 39 -8.11 -3.27 -10.45
CA MET A 39 -9.28 -4.12 -10.25
C MET A 39 -8.90 -5.50 -9.72
N ALA A 40 -7.61 -5.77 -9.48
CA ALA A 40 -7.17 -7.00 -8.83
C ALA A 40 -7.79 -7.14 -7.42
N PRO A 41 -8.22 -8.34 -7.01
CA PRO A 41 -8.93 -8.55 -5.74
C PRO A 41 -8.18 -8.00 -4.51
N GLN A 42 -6.86 -8.15 -4.48
CA GLN A 42 -5.99 -7.72 -3.39
C GLN A 42 -5.82 -6.21 -3.33
N VAL A 43 -5.96 -5.52 -4.46
CA VAL A 43 -5.96 -4.04 -4.52
C VAL A 43 -7.30 -3.52 -4.04
N LEU A 44 -8.41 -4.07 -4.53
CA LEU A 44 -9.75 -3.70 -4.08
C LEU A 44 -9.93 -3.93 -2.57
N ALA A 45 -9.40 -5.02 -2.03
CA ALA A 45 -9.40 -5.28 -0.59
C ALA A 45 -8.59 -4.24 0.19
N ALA A 46 -7.41 -3.84 -0.28
CA ALA A 46 -6.59 -2.80 0.36
C ALA A 46 -7.26 -1.41 0.36
N LEU A 47 -8.17 -1.17 -0.59
CA LEU A 47 -8.93 0.07 -0.71
C LEU A 47 -10.29 0.03 0.03
N ASP A 48 -10.62 -1.07 0.71
CA ASP A 48 -11.93 -1.35 1.31
C ASP A 48 -13.08 -1.33 0.29
N LEU A 49 -12.84 -1.79 -0.94
CA LEU A 49 -13.82 -1.83 -2.03
C LEU A 49 -14.40 -3.23 -2.28
N THR A 50 -14.15 -4.19 -1.39
CA THR A 50 -14.69 -5.55 -1.51
C THR A 50 -16.22 -5.53 -1.42
N PRO A 51 -16.96 -6.07 -2.41
CA PRO A 51 -18.41 -6.19 -2.34
C PRO A 51 -18.83 -7.00 -1.10
N ALA A 52 -19.88 -6.56 -0.41
CA ALA A 52 -20.41 -7.29 0.73
C ALA A 52 -20.87 -8.70 0.31
N PRO A 53 -20.60 -9.75 1.11
CA PRO A 53 -21.11 -11.08 0.80
C PRO A 53 -22.64 -11.08 0.82
N GLY A 54 -23.26 -11.54 -0.28
CA GLY A 54 -24.71 -11.67 -0.40
C GLY A 54 -25.44 -10.51 -1.07
N THR A 55 -24.76 -9.44 -1.52
CA THR A 55 -25.35 -8.46 -2.46
C THR A 55 -25.30 -9.01 -3.88
N ALA A 56 -26.45 -9.04 -4.56
CA ALA A 56 -26.72 -9.83 -5.77
C ALA A 56 -26.06 -9.35 -7.08
N ALA A 57 -24.98 -8.58 -7.02
CA ALA A 57 -24.29 -8.11 -8.23
C ALA A 57 -22.82 -7.79 -7.94
N THR A 58 -22.00 -8.84 -7.80
CA THR A 58 -20.63 -8.77 -8.34
C THR A 58 -20.77 -8.90 -9.86
N VAL A 59 -21.27 -7.86 -10.53
CA VAL A 59 -21.07 -7.80 -11.98
C VAL A 59 -19.63 -7.36 -12.13
N PRO A 60 -18.73 -8.20 -12.65
CA PRO A 60 -17.43 -7.69 -13.02
C PRO A 60 -17.71 -6.69 -14.14
N SER A 61 -17.50 -5.40 -13.89
CA SER A 61 -17.68 -4.38 -14.92
C SER A 61 -16.77 -4.61 -16.13
N SER A 62 -15.79 -5.52 -15.99
CA SER A 62 -14.96 -6.04 -17.06
C SER A 62 -15.30 -7.52 -17.26
N ALA A 63 -15.70 -7.92 -18.46
CA ALA A 63 -15.84 -9.34 -18.84
C ALA A 63 -14.50 -10.12 -18.80
N VAL A 64 -13.40 -9.44 -18.45
CA VAL A 64 -12.06 -9.99 -18.35
C VAL A 64 -11.76 -10.32 -16.88
N PRO A 65 -11.42 -11.58 -16.57
CA PRO A 65 -10.94 -11.95 -15.23
C PRO A 65 -9.68 -11.15 -14.87
N HIS A 66 -9.69 -10.53 -13.69
CA HIS A 66 -8.52 -9.87 -13.13
C HIS A 66 -7.65 -10.89 -12.39
N VAL A 67 -6.35 -10.86 -12.65
CA VAL A 67 -5.38 -11.79 -12.04
C VAL A 67 -5.07 -11.31 -10.62
N ASP A 68 -4.76 -12.25 -9.73
CA ASP A 68 -4.31 -11.94 -8.38
C ASP A 68 -3.06 -11.06 -8.41
N ALA A 69 -3.12 -9.91 -7.74
CA ALA A 69 -1.98 -9.03 -7.55
C ALA A 69 -1.03 -9.61 -6.48
N PRO A 70 0.30 -9.50 -6.66
CA PRO A 70 1.25 -9.84 -5.61
C PRO A 70 1.08 -8.93 -4.38
N ASP A 71 1.66 -9.38 -3.27
CA ASP A 71 1.73 -8.57 -2.05
C ASP A 71 2.58 -7.31 -2.30
N PRO A 72 2.19 -6.16 -1.73
CA PRO A 72 2.99 -4.95 -1.83
C PRO A 72 4.33 -5.12 -1.11
N GLY A 73 5.39 -4.52 -1.65
CA GLY A 73 6.72 -4.58 -1.04
C GLY A 73 7.64 -3.44 -1.46
N ARG A 74 8.91 -3.51 -1.07
CA ARG A 74 9.92 -2.55 -1.51
C ARG A 74 10.25 -2.75 -2.99
N VAL A 75 10.58 -1.65 -3.66
CA VAL A 75 11.04 -1.67 -5.06
C VAL A 75 12.31 -2.52 -5.19
N PRO A 76 12.36 -3.51 -6.11
CA PRO A 76 13.59 -4.23 -6.41
C PRO A 76 14.67 -3.29 -6.93
N SER A 77 15.94 -3.45 -6.51
CA SER A 77 17.04 -2.56 -6.94
C SER A 77 17.37 -2.64 -8.43
N THR A 78 16.86 -3.65 -9.12
CA THR A 78 17.00 -3.85 -10.58
C THR A 78 15.78 -3.35 -11.36
N PHE A 79 14.72 -2.92 -10.69
CA PHE A 79 13.53 -2.38 -11.32
C PHE A 79 13.73 -0.88 -11.54
N VAL A 80 13.48 -0.41 -12.76
CA VAL A 80 13.62 1.00 -13.14
C VAL A 80 12.24 1.49 -13.56
N ALA A 81 11.60 2.27 -12.70
CA ALA A 81 10.29 2.82 -13.01
C ALA A 81 10.42 3.99 -14.00
N VAL A 82 9.40 4.14 -14.84
CA VAL A 82 9.25 5.30 -15.75
C VAL A 82 7.89 5.96 -15.59
N SER A 83 6.99 5.33 -14.83
CA SER A 83 5.66 5.82 -14.52
C SER A 83 5.12 5.14 -13.27
N ALA A 84 4.04 5.67 -12.72
CA ALA A 84 3.29 5.08 -11.62
C ALA A 84 1.82 4.88 -12.00
N VAL A 85 1.17 3.91 -11.37
CA VAL A 85 -0.28 3.77 -11.37
C VAL A 85 -0.79 3.89 -9.95
N GLU A 86 -1.59 4.93 -9.71
CA GLU A 86 -2.25 5.18 -8.44
C GLU A 86 -3.68 4.63 -8.49
N CYS A 87 -4.00 3.73 -7.56
CA CYS A 87 -5.33 3.19 -7.37
C CYS A 87 -5.94 3.81 -6.10
N THR A 88 -7.10 4.45 -6.22
CA THR A 88 -7.82 5.08 -5.09
C THR A 88 -9.31 4.75 -5.12
N PRO A 89 -10.05 4.87 -4.01
CA PRO A 89 -11.51 4.85 -4.05
C PRO A 89 -12.04 5.92 -5.00
N GLY A 90 -12.82 5.52 -6.00
CA GLY A 90 -13.38 6.41 -7.02
C GLY A 90 -14.67 7.13 -6.57
N GLY A 91 -15.22 6.75 -5.43
CA GLY A 91 -16.55 7.17 -4.97
C GLY A 91 -17.64 6.26 -5.55
N THR A 92 -18.78 6.85 -5.90
CA THR A 92 -19.90 6.14 -6.51
C THR A 92 -20.07 6.46 -8.00
N LEU A 93 -20.45 5.45 -8.78
CA LEU A 93 -20.87 5.58 -10.18
C LEU A 93 -22.36 5.24 -10.28
N VAL A 94 -23.08 5.93 -11.17
CA VAL A 94 -24.51 5.67 -11.42
C VAL A 94 -24.70 5.34 -12.89
N ASP A 95 -25.35 4.22 -13.17
CA ASP A 95 -25.73 3.81 -14.52
C ASP A 95 -27.15 3.23 -14.55
N THR A 96 -27.53 2.61 -15.66
CA THR A 96 -28.86 2.00 -15.84
C THR A 96 -29.11 0.79 -14.94
N ALA A 97 -28.07 0.17 -14.41
CA ALA A 97 -28.18 -0.97 -13.49
C ALA A 97 -28.24 -0.52 -12.02
N GLY A 98 -27.74 0.67 -11.69
CA GLY A 98 -27.91 1.29 -10.38
C GLY A 98 -26.71 2.13 -9.93
N THR A 99 -26.51 2.21 -8.62
CA THR A 99 -25.39 2.89 -7.98
C THR A 99 -24.32 1.86 -7.60
N TRP A 100 -23.07 2.13 -7.98
CA TRP A 100 -21.91 1.25 -7.81
C TRP A 100 -20.86 1.91 -6.93
N SER A 101 -20.09 1.13 -6.17
CA SER A 101 -18.78 1.54 -5.71
C SER A 101 -17.81 1.53 -6.88
N SER A 102 -16.74 2.32 -6.78
CA SER A 102 -15.76 2.41 -7.86
C SER A 102 -14.33 2.53 -7.36
N VAL A 103 -13.40 2.10 -8.20
CA VAL A 103 -11.97 2.36 -8.07
C VAL A 103 -11.55 3.32 -9.17
N ARG A 104 -10.70 4.29 -8.85
CA ARG A 104 -10.06 5.18 -9.81
C ARG A 104 -8.62 4.74 -10.00
N ALA A 105 -8.24 4.51 -11.25
CA ALA A 105 -6.87 4.28 -11.67
C ALA A 105 -6.36 5.55 -12.36
N ARG A 106 -5.25 6.11 -11.88
CA ARG A 106 -4.53 7.21 -12.53
C ARG A 106 -3.18 6.71 -12.99
N ARG A 107 -2.82 6.97 -14.24
CA ARG A 107 -1.45 6.84 -14.72
C ARG A 107 -0.73 8.16 -14.52
N LEU A 108 0.44 8.09 -13.90
CA LEU A 108 1.30 9.23 -13.64
C LEU A 108 2.65 9.00 -14.34
N ASP A 109 3.02 9.88 -15.26
CA ASP A 109 4.28 9.82 -15.98
C ASP A 109 5.20 10.98 -15.54
N GLY A 110 6.52 10.77 -15.60
CA GLY A 110 7.51 11.77 -15.17
C GLY A 110 8.75 11.14 -14.54
N ASP A 111 9.58 11.95 -13.91
CA ASP A 111 10.75 11.48 -13.16
C ASP A 111 10.31 10.85 -11.83
N THR A 112 10.40 9.52 -11.72
CA THR A 112 9.99 8.76 -10.54
C THR A 112 11.04 8.75 -9.41
N ALA A 113 12.21 9.36 -9.60
CA ALA A 113 13.30 9.27 -8.62
C ALA A 113 12.90 9.82 -7.24
N ALA A 114 12.14 10.92 -7.20
CA ALA A 114 11.64 11.48 -5.95
C ALA A 114 10.62 10.56 -5.26
N LEU A 115 9.76 9.90 -6.04
CA LEU A 115 8.79 8.94 -5.52
C LEU A 115 9.47 7.69 -4.97
N GLU A 116 10.44 7.13 -5.69
CA GLU A 116 11.22 5.98 -5.23
C GLU A 116 12.00 6.28 -3.95
N ALA A 117 12.58 7.49 -3.84
CA ALA A 117 13.24 7.94 -2.62
C ALA A 117 12.27 8.06 -1.44
N ALA A 118 11.06 8.56 -1.66
CA ALA A 118 10.03 8.65 -0.64
C ALA A 118 9.52 7.27 -0.19
N LEU A 119 9.36 6.32 -1.13
CA LEU A 119 8.96 4.94 -0.83
C LEU A 119 10.04 4.14 -0.10
N ALA A 120 11.31 4.54 -0.22
CA ALA A 120 12.41 3.95 0.53
C ALA A 120 12.44 4.40 2.00
N LEU A 121 11.67 5.43 2.37
CA LEU A 121 11.48 5.83 3.76
C LEU A 121 10.64 4.77 4.49
N GLY A 122 10.94 4.54 5.77
CA GLY A 122 10.05 3.79 6.64
C GLY A 122 8.82 4.61 7.05
N SER A 123 7.82 3.93 7.59
CA SER A 123 6.67 4.57 8.24
C SER A 123 7.13 5.54 9.32
N ALA A 124 6.39 6.63 9.50
CA ALA A 124 6.70 7.57 10.56
C ALA A 124 6.57 6.89 11.93
N SER A 125 7.57 7.03 12.79
CA SER A 125 7.49 6.55 14.17
C SER A 125 6.55 7.45 14.97
N ALA A 126 5.67 6.85 15.79
CA ALA A 126 4.76 7.61 16.63
C ALA A 126 5.59 8.36 17.68
N SER A 127 5.61 9.70 17.60
CA SER A 127 5.88 10.50 18.80
C SER A 127 4.68 10.36 19.72
N SER A 128 4.90 10.44 21.04
CA SER A 128 3.90 10.25 22.09
C SER A 128 2.83 11.37 22.17
N GLN A 129 2.30 11.80 21.02
CA GLN A 129 1.26 12.82 20.90
C GLN A 129 -0.09 12.18 20.56
N ASP A 130 -1.12 12.67 21.23
CA ASP A 130 -2.51 12.28 21.00
C ASP A 130 -2.91 12.59 19.55
N CYS A 131 -2.96 11.56 18.70
CA CYS A 131 -3.42 11.70 17.34
C CYS A 131 -4.93 12.01 17.35
N ALA A 132 -5.33 13.14 16.77
CA ALA A 132 -6.73 13.35 16.44
C ALA A 132 -7.13 12.40 15.30
N PRO A 133 -8.29 11.71 15.39
CA PRO A 133 -8.74 10.83 14.32
C PRO A 133 -8.95 11.65 13.04
N SER A 134 -8.26 11.27 11.96
CA SER A 134 -8.41 11.88 10.64
C SER A 134 -8.86 10.84 9.62
N ALA A 135 -9.55 11.28 8.56
CA ALA A 135 -9.89 10.40 7.46
C ALA A 135 -8.61 9.99 6.71
N SER A 136 -8.23 8.72 6.82
CA SER A 136 -7.08 8.18 6.12
C SER A 136 -7.33 8.11 4.62
N ALA A 137 -6.51 8.82 3.85
CA ALA A 137 -6.49 8.67 2.40
C ALA A 137 -5.95 7.28 2.06
N ARG A 138 -6.83 6.38 1.59
CA ARG A 138 -6.42 5.05 1.13
C ARG A 138 -5.96 5.12 -0.32
N LEU A 139 -4.78 4.59 -0.59
CA LEU A 139 -4.30 4.36 -1.94
C LEU A 139 -3.49 3.06 -2.01
N ASP A 140 -3.47 2.48 -3.20
CA ASP A 140 -2.58 1.39 -3.58
C ASP A 140 -1.74 1.88 -4.76
N LEU A 141 -0.44 1.59 -4.76
CA LEU A 141 0.50 2.17 -5.69
C LEU A 141 1.28 1.09 -6.43
N TRP A 142 1.44 1.31 -7.73
CA TRP A 142 2.28 0.50 -8.59
C TRP A 142 3.32 1.38 -9.26
N LEU A 143 4.56 0.90 -9.34
CA LEU A 143 5.57 1.47 -10.24
C LEU A 143 5.65 0.62 -11.50
N VAL A 144 5.76 1.26 -12.65
CA VAL A 144 5.72 0.61 -13.97
C VAL A 144 7.00 0.94 -14.73
N ASP A 145 7.61 -0.07 -15.33
CA ASP A 145 8.82 0.08 -16.14
C ASP A 145 8.52 0.34 -17.63
N ALA A 146 9.56 0.59 -18.41
CA ALA A 146 9.45 0.88 -19.84
C ALA A 146 8.87 -0.30 -20.68
N LEU A 147 8.80 -1.50 -20.12
CA LEU A 147 8.20 -2.68 -20.77
C LEU A 147 6.74 -2.89 -20.34
N GLY A 148 6.19 -2.02 -19.48
CA GLY A 148 4.84 -2.13 -18.95
C GLY A 148 4.70 -3.08 -17.77
N ARG A 149 5.79 -3.69 -17.29
CA ARG A 149 5.78 -4.55 -16.11
C ARG A 149 5.66 -3.68 -14.88
N ALA A 150 5.03 -4.20 -13.83
CA ALA A 150 4.71 -3.41 -12.66
C ALA A 150 5.17 -4.07 -11.35
N VAL A 151 5.49 -3.26 -10.35
CA VAL A 151 5.69 -3.69 -8.96
C VAL A 151 4.67 -2.98 -8.09
N ARG A 152 3.88 -3.75 -7.34
CA ARG A 152 3.00 -3.20 -6.31
C ARG A 152 3.84 -2.81 -5.12
N VAL A 153 3.87 -1.52 -4.79
CA VAL A 153 4.77 -1.00 -3.77
C VAL A 153 4.06 -0.87 -2.44
N TRP A 154 4.77 -1.21 -1.38
CA TRP A 154 4.35 -0.86 -0.03
C TRP A 154 4.52 0.65 0.14
N VAL A 155 3.48 1.31 0.65
CA VAL A 155 3.43 2.75 0.83
C VAL A 155 3.62 3.06 2.32
N PRO A 156 4.68 3.78 2.72
CA PRO A 156 4.87 4.16 4.10
C PRO A 156 3.75 5.11 4.55
N ASP A 157 3.26 4.90 5.76
CA ASP A 157 2.17 5.65 6.36
C ASP A 157 2.67 6.70 7.39
N GLU A 158 1.85 7.73 7.56
CA GLU A 158 1.94 8.69 8.67
C GLU A 158 1.25 8.11 9.91
N THR A 159 1.90 8.19 11.06
CA THR A 159 1.44 7.51 12.28
C THR A 159 0.12 8.04 12.84
N CYS A 160 -0.22 9.30 12.60
CA CYS A 160 -1.45 9.91 13.10
C CYS A 160 -2.57 10.03 12.07
N ALA A 161 -2.23 10.14 10.78
CA ALA A 161 -3.24 10.36 9.74
C ALA A 161 -3.73 9.05 9.10
N GLY A 162 -2.97 7.95 9.26
CA GLY A 162 -3.27 6.64 8.67
C GLY A 162 -3.27 6.63 7.13
N GLY A 163 -2.78 7.70 6.51
CA GLY A 163 -2.57 7.83 5.07
C GLY A 163 -1.08 7.79 4.72
N PRO A 164 -0.76 7.81 3.41
CA PRO A 164 0.61 7.87 2.93
C PRO A 164 1.40 9.01 3.55
N ARG A 165 2.70 8.79 3.69
CA ARG A 165 3.67 9.83 4.01
C ARG A 165 3.54 11.06 3.11
N THR A 166 3.75 12.24 3.69
CA THR A 166 3.67 13.51 2.96
C THR A 166 4.71 13.57 1.84
N GLU A 167 5.87 12.94 2.01
CA GLU A 167 6.88 12.84 0.96
C GLU A 167 6.39 12.00 -0.23
N VAL A 168 5.58 10.97 0.00
CA VAL A 168 4.99 10.14 -1.06
C VAL A 168 3.92 10.93 -1.80
N THR A 169 3.00 11.59 -1.10
CA THR A 169 1.95 12.37 -1.75
C THR A 169 2.52 13.54 -2.55
N ALA A 170 3.50 14.27 -1.99
CA ALA A 170 4.18 15.35 -2.71
C ALA A 170 4.93 14.87 -3.96
N ALA A 171 5.55 13.68 -3.90
CA ALA A 171 6.21 13.09 -5.06
C ALA A 171 5.20 12.64 -6.13
N LEU A 172 4.05 12.09 -5.75
CA LEU A 172 2.96 11.76 -6.68
C LEU A 172 2.36 13.01 -7.33
N ASP A 173 2.14 14.08 -6.57
CA ASP A 173 1.61 15.35 -7.07
C ASP A 173 2.55 16.07 -8.05
N ALA A 174 3.85 15.74 -8.02
CA ALA A 174 4.84 16.25 -8.96
C ALA A 174 4.84 15.51 -10.31
N LEU A 175 4.24 14.32 -10.40
CA LEU A 175 4.11 13.56 -11.64
C LEU A 175 2.90 14.05 -12.45
N GLU A 176 2.99 13.97 -13.78
CA GLU A 176 1.91 14.36 -14.66
C GLU A 176 0.88 13.24 -14.80
N VAL A 177 -0.41 13.55 -14.58
CA VAL A 177 -1.49 12.60 -14.85
C VAL A 177 -1.73 12.53 -16.35
N THR A 178 -1.39 11.38 -16.95
CA THR A 178 -1.56 11.17 -18.39
C THR A 178 -2.81 10.36 -18.74
N ASP A 179 -3.31 9.57 -17.80
CA ASP A 179 -4.59 8.86 -17.91
C ASP A 179 -5.31 8.81 -16.57
N SER A 180 -6.64 8.81 -16.60
CA SER A 180 -7.47 8.61 -15.42
C SER A 180 -8.77 7.91 -15.80
N THR A 181 -8.95 6.69 -15.31
CA THR A 181 -10.15 5.88 -15.56
C THR A 181 -10.80 5.46 -14.24
N THR A 182 -12.13 5.47 -14.20
CA THR A 182 -12.90 5.01 -13.03
C THR A 182 -13.70 3.78 -13.41
N TYR A 183 -13.56 2.71 -12.62
CA TYR A 183 -14.16 1.41 -12.88
C TYR A 183 -15.20 1.07 -11.80
N PRO A 184 -16.39 0.60 -12.17
CA PRO A 184 -17.34 0.03 -11.21
C PRO A 184 -16.78 -1.25 -10.58
N VAL A 185 -16.99 -1.43 -9.28
CA VAL A 185 -16.47 -2.58 -8.52
C VAL A 185 -17.60 -3.44 -7.97
N GLY A 186 -18.53 -2.86 -7.23
CA GLY A 186 -19.65 -3.59 -6.62
C GLY A 186 -20.93 -2.76 -6.64
N LEU A 187 -22.06 -3.40 -6.95
CA LEU A 187 -23.36 -2.73 -6.92
C LEU A 187 -23.75 -2.46 -5.46
N LEU A 188 -23.98 -1.19 -5.15
CA LEU A 188 -24.44 -0.73 -3.85
C LEU A 188 -25.97 -0.73 -3.79
N GLU A 189 -26.61 -0.20 -4.83
CA GLU A 189 -28.08 -0.08 -4.91
C GLU A 189 -28.55 -0.33 -6.35
N PRO A 190 -29.41 -1.32 -6.61
CA PRO A 190 -29.99 -1.54 -7.94
C PRO A 190 -30.88 -0.37 -8.39
N ALA A 191 -30.91 -0.11 -9.70
CA ALA A 191 -31.84 0.86 -10.27
C ALA A 191 -33.30 0.47 -9.96
N PRO A 192 -34.19 1.44 -9.72
CA PRO A 192 -35.60 1.16 -9.51
C PRO A 192 -36.20 0.49 -10.75
N ALA A 193 -37.01 -0.56 -10.53
CA ALA A 193 -37.71 -1.23 -11.62
C ALA A 193 -38.63 -0.24 -12.37
N PRO A 194 -38.69 -0.30 -13.71
CA PRO A 194 -39.62 0.55 -14.46
C PRO A 194 -41.05 0.28 -14.00
N SER A 195 -41.82 1.35 -13.79
CA SER A 195 -43.25 1.23 -13.49
C SER A 195 -43.99 0.70 -14.74
N PRO A 196 -44.96 -0.23 -14.57
CA PRO A 196 -45.70 -0.81 -15.69
C PRO A 196 -46.63 0.18 -16.40
#